data_AF-T0QC34-F1
#
_entry.id   AF-T0QC34-F1
#
_cell.length_a   1.000
_cell.length_b   1.000
_cell.length_c   1.000
_cell.angle_alpha   90.00
_cell.angle_beta   90.00
_cell.angle_gamma   90.00
#
_symmetry.space_group_name_H-M   'P 1'
#
loop_
_entity.id
_entity.type
_entity.pdbx_description
1 polymer ?
#
loop_
_entity_poly.entity_id
_entity_poly.type
_entity_poly.pdbx_seq_one_letter_code
_entity_poly.pdbx_strand_id
1 'polypeptide(L)'
;MEIASDVRELLVGLKEPNTAAEQQVFLEIQAMHMTYCEFMTKLSAQVADLALGSSPEARVFFYQLQRAIYQDWTSTITECAFFSSPNSPSTLQRKLDLYEGVARDCMGSEDLCKCACASSLEANANLSIEQCIGLYEAHRAHSH
;
A
#
# COMPACT_ATOMS: atom_id res chain seq x y z
N MET A 1 7.31 6.25 -7.29
CA MET A 1 7.32 6.71 -5.88
C MET A 1 8.55 6.10 -5.24
N GLU A 2 9.42 6.91 -4.65
CA GLU A 2 10.58 6.42 -3.91
C GLU A 2 10.15 6.11 -2.48
N ILE A 3 10.42 4.90 -2.01
CA ILE A 3 10.06 4.43 -0.67
C ILE A 3 11.39 4.21 0.05
N ALA A 4 11.54 4.84 1.22
CA ALA A 4 12.71 4.60 2.07
C ALA A 4 12.84 3.10 2.35
N SER A 5 14.05 2.55 2.22
CA SER A 5 14.28 1.12 2.39
C SER A 5 14.58 0.74 3.84
N ASP A 6 15.15 1.68 4.60
CA ASP A 6 15.39 1.52 6.03
C ASP A 6 14.22 2.09 6.82
N VAL A 7 13.66 1.27 7.71
CA VAL A 7 12.57 1.67 8.62
C VAL A 7 13.00 2.82 9.53
N ARG A 8 14.29 2.98 9.81
CA ARG A 8 14.83 4.10 10.61
C ARG A 8 14.68 5.44 9.90
N GLU A 9 14.76 5.46 8.57
CA GLU A 9 14.55 6.68 7.77
C GLU A 9 13.09 7.12 7.80
N LEU A 10 12.15 6.17 7.96
CA LEU A 10 10.72 6.45 8.15
C LEU A 10 10.40 6.91 9.57
N LEU A 11 11.14 6.42 10.56
CA LEU A 11 10.83 6.58 11.98
C LEU A 11 11.76 7.57 12.68
N VAL A 12 11.83 8.79 12.15
CA VAL A 12 12.63 9.87 12.72
C VAL A 12 12.19 10.15 14.16
N GLY A 13 13.11 10.02 15.11
CA GLY A 13 12.87 10.32 16.53
C GLY A 13 12.39 9.13 17.38
N LEU A 14 12.34 7.92 16.83
CA LEU A 14 12.03 6.74 17.64
C LEU A 14 13.21 6.40 18.57
N LYS A 15 12.89 6.04 19.81
CA LYS A 15 13.87 5.63 20.81
C LYS A 15 14.60 4.37 20.29
N GLU A 16 15.93 4.35 20.40
CA GLU A 16 16.70 3.16 20.05
C GLU A 16 16.23 1.96 20.92
N PRO A 17 16.16 0.74 20.36
CA PRO A 17 15.83 -0.46 21.12
C PRO A 17 16.83 -0.63 22.27
N ASN A 18 16.36 -0.78 23.50
CA ASN A 18 17.23 -0.86 24.69
C ASN A 18 17.34 -2.28 25.26
N THR A 19 16.56 -3.23 24.72
CA THR A 19 16.58 -4.64 25.12
C THR A 19 16.75 -5.55 23.90
N ALA A 20 17.27 -6.75 24.12
CA ALA A 20 17.40 -7.76 23.06
C ALA A 20 16.04 -8.14 22.44
N ALA A 21 14.96 -8.13 23.23
CA ALA A 21 13.61 -8.39 22.76
C ALA A 21 13.10 -7.27 21.83
N GLU A 22 13.26 -6.00 22.22
CA GLU A 22 12.92 -4.85 21.38
C GLU A 22 13.76 -4.83 20.09
N GLN A 23 15.05 -5.18 20.18
CA GLN A 23 15.93 -5.25 19.02
C GLN A 23 15.47 -6.36 18.04
N GLN A 24 15.04 -7.50 18.56
CA GLN A 24 14.51 -8.59 17.75
C GLN A 24 13.21 -8.18 17.03
N VAL A 25 12.26 -7.57 17.75
CA VAL A 25 11.02 -7.05 17.15
C VAL A 25 11.33 -6.01 16.08
N PHE A 26 12.31 -5.13 16.31
CA PHE A 26 12.72 -4.14 15.32
C PHE A 26 13.29 -4.79 14.04
N LEU A 27 14.12 -5.82 14.17
CA LEU A 27 14.64 -6.56 13.01
C LEU A 27 13.54 -7.26 12.21
N GLU A 28 12.53 -7.80 12.90
CA GLU A 28 11.36 -8.40 12.26
C GLU A 28 10.52 -7.36 11.52
N ILE A 29 10.31 -6.18 12.12
CA ILE A 29 9.65 -5.04 11.46
C ILE A 29 10.43 -4.61 10.21
N GLN A 30 11.76 -4.51 10.29
CA GLN A 30 12.61 -4.19 9.13
C GLN A 30 12.47 -5.24 8.01
N ALA A 31 12.45 -6.54 8.35
CA ALA A 31 12.26 -7.61 7.37
C ALA A 31 10.88 -7.52 6.68
N MET A 32 9.82 -7.20 7.44
CA MET A 32 8.50 -6.95 6.87
C MET A 32 8.49 -5.73 5.96
N HIS A 33 9.19 -4.66 6.33
CA HIS A 33 9.29 -3.48 5.48
C HIS A 33 9.99 -3.74 4.14
N MET A 34 11.07 -4.53 4.15
CA MET A 34 11.73 -4.95 2.92
C MET A 34 10.78 -5.71 1.99
N THR A 35 9.97 -6.62 2.55
CA THR A 35 8.96 -7.38 1.80
C THR A 35 7.91 -6.44 1.18
N TYR A 36 7.45 -5.45 1.97
CA TYR A 36 6.56 -4.40 1.48
C TYR A 36 7.18 -3.57 0.34
N CYS A 37 8.45 -3.18 0.45
CA CYS A 37 9.16 -2.42 -0.58
C CYS A 37 9.25 -3.21 -1.90
N GLU A 38 9.53 -4.52 -1.82
CA GLU A 38 9.50 -5.40 -3.00
C GLU A 38 8.10 -5.47 -3.63
N PHE A 39 7.06 -5.63 -2.80
CA PHE A 39 5.67 -5.61 -3.25
C PHE A 39 5.34 -4.30 -3.99
N MET A 40 5.62 -3.15 -3.39
CA MET A 40 5.32 -1.85 -4.00
C MET A 40 6.12 -1.60 -5.29
N THR A 41 7.35 -2.10 -5.37
CA THR A 41 8.16 -2.05 -6.58
C THR A 41 7.51 -2.87 -7.70
N LYS A 42 7.09 -4.10 -7.41
CA LYS A 42 6.38 -4.96 -8.36
C LYS A 42 5.06 -4.33 -8.81
N LEU A 43 4.25 -3.83 -7.88
CA LEU A 43 3.00 -3.15 -8.19
C LEU A 43 3.23 -1.94 -9.10
N SER A 44 4.25 -1.13 -8.80
CA SER A 44 4.59 0.04 -9.61
C SER A 44 5.01 -0.32 -11.03
N ALA A 45 5.78 -1.40 -11.19
CA ALA A 45 6.17 -1.90 -12.50
C ALA A 45 4.94 -2.37 -13.30
N GLN A 46 4.05 -3.14 -12.68
CA GLN A 46 2.84 -3.62 -13.35
C GLN A 46 1.90 -2.46 -13.75
N VAL A 47 1.72 -1.46 -12.89
CA VAL A 47 0.94 -0.26 -13.22
C VAL A 47 1.56 0.51 -14.38
N ALA A 48 2.90 0.60 -14.43
CA ALA A 48 3.61 1.24 -15.53
C ALA A 48 3.43 0.49 -16.85
N ASP A 49 3.48 -0.85 -16.83
CA ASP A 49 3.24 -1.70 -18.01
C ASP A 49 1.82 -1.51 -18.56
N LEU A 50 0.83 -1.35 -17.68
CA LEU A 50 -0.57 -1.09 -18.08
C LEU A 50 -0.82 0.38 -18.49
N ALA A 51 0.05 1.32 -18.12
CA ALA A 51 -0.22 2.75 -18.24
C ALA A 51 -0.52 3.23 -19.67
N LEU A 52 0.08 2.59 -20.69
CA LEU A 52 -0.13 2.93 -22.10
C LEU A 52 -1.50 2.45 -22.62
N GLY A 53 -2.05 1.39 -22.04
CA GLY A 53 -3.36 0.83 -22.39
C GLY A 53 -4.51 1.35 -21.52
N SER A 54 -4.20 2.04 -20.43
CA SER A 54 -5.15 2.49 -19.42
C SER A 54 -5.75 3.88 -19.69
N SER A 55 -7.04 4.04 -19.38
CA SER A 55 -7.69 5.36 -19.35
C SER A 55 -6.96 6.32 -18.37
N PRO A 56 -7.03 7.65 -18.57
CA PRO A 56 -6.53 8.61 -17.60
C PRO A 56 -7.08 8.37 -16.19
N GLU A 57 -8.37 8.01 -16.10
CA GLU A 57 -9.05 7.75 -14.84
C GLU A 57 -8.50 6.50 -14.15
N ALA A 58 -8.26 5.42 -14.89
CA ALA A 58 -7.63 4.21 -14.37
C ALA A 58 -6.21 4.49 -13.85
N ARG A 59 -5.44 5.31 -14.57
CA ARG A 59 -4.10 5.74 -14.13
C ARG A 59 -4.16 6.53 -12.82
N VAL A 60 -5.12 7.44 -12.68
CA VAL A 60 -5.36 8.18 -11.44
C VAL A 60 -5.76 7.23 -10.30
N PHE A 61 -6.65 6.28 -10.56
CA PHE A 61 -7.04 5.27 -9.57
C PHE A 61 -5.83 4.47 -9.05
N PHE A 62 -5.00 3.92 -9.93
CA PHE A 62 -3.82 3.15 -9.52
C PHE A 62 -2.82 4.00 -8.75
N TYR A 63 -2.62 5.26 -9.16
CA TYR A 63 -1.80 6.20 -8.39
C TYR A 63 -2.36 6.42 -6.98
N GLN A 64 -3.68 6.61 -6.83
CA GLN A 64 -4.30 6.78 -5.51
C GLN A 64 -4.20 5.52 -4.67
N LEU A 65 -4.38 4.34 -5.26
CA LEU A 65 -4.24 3.06 -4.57
C LEU A 65 -2.81 2.90 -4.02
N GLN A 66 -1.79 3.18 -4.83
CA GLN A 66 -0.39 3.13 -4.39
C GLN A 66 -0.11 4.11 -3.24
N ARG A 67 -0.68 5.31 -3.29
CA ARG A 67 -0.55 6.30 -2.20
C ARG A 67 -1.26 5.85 -0.94
N ALA A 68 -2.48 5.33 -1.04
CA ALA A 68 -3.26 4.85 0.09
C ALA A 68 -2.54 3.70 0.80
N ILE A 69 -2.00 2.75 0.04
CA ILE A 69 -1.15 1.66 0.54
C ILE A 69 0.05 2.20 1.30
N TYR A 70 0.77 3.17 0.71
CA TYR A 70 1.94 3.76 1.34
C TYR A 70 1.62 4.51 2.65
N GLN A 71 0.56 5.29 2.66
CA GLN A 71 0.14 6.03 3.85
C GLN A 71 -0.30 5.10 4.99
N ASP A 72 -1.11 4.08 4.68
CA ASP A 72 -1.55 3.10 5.68
C ASP A 72 -0.37 2.27 6.21
N TRP A 73 0.56 1.87 5.34
CA TRP A 73 1.75 1.12 5.76
C TRP A 73 2.64 1.96 6.68
N THR A 74 2.92 3.21 6.31
CA THR A 74 3.75 4.12 7.11
C THR A 74 3.11 4.44 8.46
N SER A 75 1.78 4.59 8.52
CA SER A 75 1.06 4.69 9.80
C SER A 75 1.22 3.42 10.64
N THR A 76 0.95 2.25 10.03
CA THR A 76 0.98 0.97 10.74
C THR A 76 2.37 0.62 11.27
N ILE A 77 3.41 0.84 10.46
CA ILE A 77 4.80 0.55 10.87
C ILE A 77 5.25 1.47 11.99
N THR A 78 4.78 2.72 11.99
CA THR A 78 5.03 3.69 13.06
C THR A 78 4.43 3.22 14.37
N GLU A 79 3.15 2.84 14.37
CA GLU A 79 2.51 2.27 15.55
C GLU A 79 3.21 0.99 16.03
N CYS A 80 3.53 0.08 15.12
CA CYS A 80 4.21 -1.18 15.43
C CYS A 80 5.59 -0.96 16.08
N ALA A 81 6.34 0.03 15.62
CA ALA A 81 7.65 0.37 16.16
C ALA A 81 7.54 1.08 17.52
N PHE A 82 6.61 2.04 17.67
CA PHE A 82 6.39 2.75 18.94
C PHE A 82 5.96 1.83 20.08
N PHE A 83 5.08 0.87 19.80
CA PHE A 83 4.59 -0.05 20.83
C PHE A 83 5.49 -1.28 21.02
N SER A 84 6.37 -1.60 20.06
CA SER A 84 7.29 -2.76 20.10
C SER A 84 6.61 -4.04 20.58
N SER A 85 5.35 -4.23 20.18
CA SER A 85 4.53 -5.37 20.60
C SER A 85 5.01 -6.65 19.90
N PRO A 86 5.00 -7.81 20.56
CA PRO A 86 5.29 -9.09 19.90
C PRO A 86 4.30 -9.41 18.76
N ASN A 87 3.14 -8.73 18.73
CA ASN A 87 2.18 -8.86 17.65
C ASN A 87 2.49 -7.96 16.44
N SER A 88 3.44 -7.01 16.55
CA SER A 88 3.77 -6.06 15.49
C SER A 88 4.08 -6.73 14.13
N PRO A 89 4.93 -7.78 14.04
CA PRO A 89 5.19 -8.46 12.77
C PRO A 89 3.94 -9.12 12.18
N SER A 90 3.09 -9.70 13.02
CA SER A 90 1.83 -10.33 12.58
C SER A 90 0.83 -9.31 12.05
N THR A 91 0.78 -8.12 12.66
CA THR A 91 -0.04 -6.99 12.17
C THR A 91 0.45 -6.52 10.80
N LEU A 92 1.76 -6.35 10.63
CA LEU A 92 2.36 -5.95 9.35
C LEU A 92 2.12 -6.99 8.25
N GLN A 93 2.26 -8.28 8.57
CA GLN A 93 1.97 -9.36 7.62
C GLN A 93 0.51 -9.30 7.14
N ARG A 94 -0.45 -9.15 8.06
CA ARG A 94 -1.88 -9.04 7.70
C ARG A 94 -2.18 -7.84 6.80
N LYS A 95 -1.52 -6.71 7.04
CA LYS A 95 -1.63 -5.53 6.16
C LYS A 95 -1.06 -5.81 4.78
N LEU A 96 0.10 -6.46 4.70
CA LEU A 96 0.70 -6.84 3.42
C LEU A 96 -0.22 -7.79 2.63
N ASP A 97 -0.76 -8.83 3.29
CA ASP A 97 -1.70 -9.77 2.67
C ASP A 97 -2.94 -9.05 2.10
N LEU A 98 -3.46 -8.06 2.85
CA LEU A 98 -4.57 -7.21 2.40
C LEU A 98 -4.19 -6.42 1.14
N TYR A 99 -3.02 -5.77 1.13
CA TYR A 99 -2.58 -4.97 -0.02
C TYR A 99 -2.37 -5.82 -1.27
N GLU A 100 -1.77 -7.00 -1.11
CA GLU A 100 -1.59 -7.96 -2.20
C GLU A 100 -2.92 -8.45 -2.75
N GLY A 101 -3.90 -8.70 -1.89
CA GLY A 101 -5.27 -9.06 -2.28
C GLY A 101 -5.93 -7.96 -3.10
N VAL A 102 -5.95 -6.73 -2.57
CA VAL A 102 -6.56 -5.57 -3.25
C VAL A 102 -5.87 -5.29 -4.58
N ALA A 103 -4.53 -5.30 -4.61
CA ALA A 103 -3.78 -5.07 -5.84
C ALA A 103 -4.09 -6.14 -6.90
N ARG A 104 -4.17 -7.42 -6.50
CA ARG A 104 -4.50 -8.51 -7.41
C ARG A 104 -5.91 -8.37 -7.99
N ASP A 105 -6.88 -8.03 -7.16
CA ASP A 105 -8.27 -7.85 -7.60
C ASP A 105 -8.40 -6.67 -8.55
N CYS A 106 -7.77 -5.53 -8.22
CA CYS A 106 -7.77 -4.33 -9.07
C CYS A 106 -7.07 -4.55 -10.41
N MET A 107 -5.91 -5.21 -10.40
CA MET A 107 -5.08 -5.41 -11.61
C MET A 107 -5.60 -6.52 -12.52
N GLY A 108 -6.35 -7.48 -11.97
CA GLY A 108 -6.96 -8.58 -12.74
C GLY A 108 -8.22 -8.18 -13.52
N SER A 109 -8.74 -6.97 -13.33
CA SER A 109 -9.95 -6.50 -13.98
C SER A 109 -9.64 -5.71 -15.26
N GLU A 110 -9.87 -6.32 -16.43
CA GLU A 110 -9.72 -5.64 -17.73
C GLU A 110 -10.65 -4.42 -17.87
N ASP A 111 -11.79 -4.43 -17.19
CA ASP A 111 -12.80 -3.39 -17.26
C ASP A 111 -12.38 -2.11 -16.53
N LEU A 112 -11.56 -2.24 -15.47
CA LEU A 112 -10.99 -1.07 -14.79
C LEU A 112 -10.00 -0.31 -15.64
N CYS A 113 -9.23 -1.00 -16.48
CA CYS A 113 -8.27 -0.35 -17.37
C CYS A 113 -8.96 0.47 -18.48
N LYS A 114 -10.23 0.15 -18.81
CA LYS A 114 -10.96 0.70 -19.97
C LYS A 114 -12.07 1.69 -19.62
N CYS A 115 -12.54 1.74 -18.36
CA CYS A 115 -13.69 2.57 -18.02
C CYS A 115 -13.35 4.05 -17.81
N ALA A 116 -14.21 4.91 -18.36
CA ALA A 116 -14.23 6.37 -18.17
C ALA A 116 -15.20 6.81 -17.05
N CYS A 117 -15.74 5.86 -16.27
CA CYS A 117 -16.80 6.11 -15.29
C CYS A 117 -16.32 6.76 -13.98
N ALA A 118 -15.01 6.94 -13.79
CA ALA A 118 -14.47 7.70 -12.68
C ALA A 118 -14.39 9.20 -13.01
N SER A 119 -15.53 9.80 -13.38
CA SER A 119 -15.65 11.23 -13.66
C SER A 119 -15.52 12.14 -12.42
N SER A 120 -14.97 11.64 -11.30
CA SER A 120 -14.79 12.41 -10.06
C SER A 120 -13.59 11.97 -9.21
N LEU A 121 -12.64 11.19 -9.76
CA LEU A 121 -11.40 10.92 -9.01
C LEU A 121 -10.40 12.05 -9.26
N GLU A 122 -10.33 13.00 -8.33
CA GLU A 122 -9.28 13.99 -8.36
C GLU A 122 -7.93 13.33 -8.05
N ALA A 123 -6.89 13.63 -8.84
CA ALA A 123 -5.53 13.15 -8.59
C ALA A 123 -4.95 13.63 -7.24
N ASN A 124 -5.57 14.63 -6.61
CA ASN A 124 -5.20 15.15 -5.29
C ASN A 124 -6.11 14.65 -4.16
N ALA A 125 -7.10 13.78 -4.43
CA ALA A 125 -7.89 13.17 -3.37
C ALA A 125 -6.96 12.36 -2.43
N ASN A 126 -7.10 12.54 -1.12
CA ASN A 126 -6.33 11.79 -0.13
C ASN A 126 -7.15 10.59 0.34
N LEU A 127 -7.28 9.59 -0.54
CA LEU A 127 -8.15 8.44 -0.32
C LEU A 127 -7.50 7.43 0.63
N SER A 128 -8.30 6.84 1.53
CA SER A 128 -7.91 5.67 2.31
C SER A 128 -7.99 4.40 1.45
N ILE A 129 -7.39 3.31 1.95
CA ILE A 129 -7.46 2.00 1.26
C ILE A 129 -8.91 1.53 1.14
N GLU A 130 -9.72 1.70 2.18
CA GLU A 130 -11.14 1.32 2.20
C GLU A 130 -11.92 2.12 1.16
N GLN A 131 -11.60 3.39 0.96
CA GLN A 131 -12.20 4.21 -0.08
C GLN A 131 -11.79 3.73 -1.48
N CYS A 132 -10.52 3.35 -1.68
CA CYS A 132 -10.07 2.74 -2.94
C CYS A 132 -10.79 1.40 -3.21
N ILE A 133 -10.99 0.56 -2.20
CA ILE A 133 -11.74 -0.70 -2.31
C ILE A 133 -13.20 -0.42 -2.68
N GLY A 134 -13.86 0.51 -1.98
CA GLY A 134 -15.26 0.85 -2.27
C GLY A 134 -15.46 1.40 -3.69
N LEU A 135 -14.50 2.18 -4.20
CA LEU A 135 -14.51 2.64 -5.59
C LEU A 135 -14.35 1.49 -6.59
N TYR A 136 -13.46 0.55 -6.31
CA TYR A 136 -13.28 -0.66 -7.10
C TYR A 136 -14.56 -1.52 -7.13
N GLU A 137 -15.19 -1.74 -5.97
CA GLU A 137 -16.43 -2.51 -5.86
C GLU A 137 -17.60 -1.85 -6.58
N ALA A 138 -17.76 -0.53 -6.43
CA ALA A 138 -18.77 0.24 -7.15
C ALA A 138 -18.58 0.14 -8.67
N HIS A 139 -17.33 0.27 -9.14
CA HIS A 139 -16.99 0.10 -10.55
C HIS A 139 -17.36 -1.29 -11.09
N ARG A 140 -17.03 -2.34 -10.32
CA ARG A 140 -17.35 -3.72 -10.67
C ARG A 140 -18.87 -3.93 -10.76
N ALA A 141 -19.65 -3.33 -9.87
CA ALA A 141 -21.11 -3.42 -9.90
C ALA A 141 -21.75 -2.71 -11.12
N HIS A 142 -21.11 -1.68 -11.66
CA HIS A 142 -21.58 -0.96 -12.85
C HIS A 142 -21.21 -1.63 -14.19
N SER A 143 -20.22 -2.53 -14.19
CA SER A 143 -19.69 -3.18 -15.41
C SER A 143 -20.35 -4.54 -15.71
N HIS A 144 -21.33 -4.97 -14.90
CA HIS A 144 -22.15 -6.17 -15.07
C HIS A 144 -23.58 -5.83 -15.48
#